data_AF-A0A847DBQ9-F1
#
_entry.id   AF-A0A847DBQ9-F1
#
_cell.length_a   1.000
_cell.length_b   1.000
_cell.length_c   1.000
_cell.angle_alpha   90.00
_cell.angle_beta   90.00
_cell.angle_gamma   90.00
#
_symmetry.space_group_name_H-M   'P 1'
#
loop_
_entity.id
_entity.type
_entity.pdbx_description
1 polymer ?
#
loop_
_entity_poly.entity_id
_entity_poly.type
_entity_poly.pdbx_seq_one_letter_code
_entity_poly.pdbx_strand_id
1 'polypeptide(L)' 'MKTLSVKLPENLLERLDSTAAQKGESRSALLREAIETIVNGEGGSLKGSCMELAKDLAGSVNGPVDLSYNKTRMAEYGK' A
#
# COMPACT_ATOMS: atom_id res chain seq x y z
N MET A 1 10.50 -3.23 -14.58
CA MET A 1 10.28 -4.61 -14.09
C MET A 1 11.36 -5.52 -14.64
N LYS A 2 11.80 -6.53 -13.88
CA LYS A 2 12.66 -7.62 -14.39
C LYS A 2 11.80 -8.86 -14.61
N THR A 3 12.11 -9.65 -15.64
CA THR A 3 11.41 -10.90 -15.92
C THR A 3 11.97 -12.04 -15.07
N LEU A 4 11.08 -12.87 -14.55
CA LEU A 4 11.39 -14.08 -13.78
C LEU A 4 10.70 -15.25 -14.48
N SER A 5 11.44 -16.32 -14.77
CA SER A 5 10.88 -17.56 -15.30
C SER A 5 10.87 -18.62 -14.20
N VAL A 6 9.69 -19.18 -13.92
CA VAL A 6 9.49 -20.17 -12.85
C VAL A 6 8.77 -21.38 -13.44
N LYS A 7 9.18 -22.58 -13.03
CA LYS A 7 8.47 -23.81 -13.36
C LYS A 7 7.30 -23.99 -12.41
N LEU A 8 6.12 -24.23 -12.95
CA LEU A 8 4.88 -24.43 -12.20
C LEU A 8 4.29 -25.78 -12.59
N PRO A 9 3.70 -26.54 -11.64
CA PRO A 9 2.87 -27.69 -11.96
C PRO A 9 1.68 -27.27 -12.85
N GLU A 10 1.28 -28.14 -13.79
CA GLU A 10 0.16 -27.85 -14.71
C GLU A 10 -1.14 -27.52 -13.96
N ASN A 11 -1.44 -28.26 -12.89
CA ASN A 11 -2.63 -28.03 -12.07
C ASN A 11 -2.64 -26.63 -11.42
N LEU A 12 -1.47 -26.09 -11.11
CA LEU A 12 -1.33 -24.77 -10.50
C LEU A 12 -1.53 -23.68 -11.56
N LEU A 13 -1.07 -23.93 -12.78
CA LEU A 13 -1.27 -23.03 -13.92
C LEU A 13 -2.78 -22.86 -14.22
N GLU A 14 -3.53 -23.96 -14.28
CA GLU A 14 -4.99 -23.94 -14.51
C GLU A 14 -5.75 -23.17 -13.43
N ARG A 15 -5.36 -23.37 -12.16
CA ARG A 15 -5.90 -22.60 -11.03
C ARG A 15 -5.57 -21.11 -11.13
N LEU A 16 -4.37 -20.78 -11.63
CA LEU A 16 -3.96 -19.40 -11.82
C LEU A 16 -4.77 -18.73 -12.94
N ASP A 17 -4.97 -19.41 -14.06
CA ASP A 17 -5.74 -18.91 -15.21
C ASP A 17 -7.22 -18.70 -14.84
N SER A 18 -7.82 -19.64 -14.11
CA SER A 18 -9.20 -19.48 -13.63
C SER A 18 -9.34 -18.33 -12.63
N THR A 19 -8.39 -18.16 -11.70
CA THR A 19 -8.39 -17.05 -10.74
C THR A 19 -8.18 -15.70 -11.44
N ALA A 20 -7.29 -15.65 -12.42
CA ALA A 20 -7.04 -14.48 -13.27
C ALA A 20 -8.31 -14.04 -14.01
N ALA A 21 -9.00 -15.00 -14.64
CA ALA A 21 -10.25 -14.75 -15.34
C ALA A 21 -11.36 -14.24 -14.40
N GLN A 22 -11.48 -14.81 -13.19
CA GLN A 22 -12.48 -14.38 -12.21
C GLN A 22 -12.23 -12.96 -11.70
N LYS A 23 -10.96 -12.59 -11.45
CA LYS A 23 -10.58 -11.24 -10.98
C LYS A 23 -10.46 -10.21 -12.10
N GLY A 24 -10.44 -10.63 -13.37
CA GLY A 24 -10.21 -9.73 -14.51
C GLY A 24 -8.77 -9.23 -14.61
N GLU A 25 -7.81 -9.97 -14.04
CA GLU A 25 -6.40 -9.57 -13.95
C GLU A 25 -5.50 -10.47 -14.80
N SER A 26 -4.29 -10.00 -15.11
CA SER A 26 -3.28 -10.84 -15.77
C SER A 26 -2.65 -11.83 -14.78
N ARG A 27 -2.24 -13.00 -15.25
CA ARG A 27 -1.43 -13.97 -14.46
C ARG A 27 -0.24 -13.32 -13.76
N SER A 28 0.45 -12.42 -14.46
CA SER A 28 1.61 -11.71 -13.95
C SER A 28 1.27 -10.73 -12.84
N ALA A 29 0.05 -10.17 -12.84
CA ALA A 29 -0.44 -9.31 -11.76
C ALA A 29 -0.71 -10.12 -10.50
N LEU A 30 -1.43 -11.25 -10.64
CA LEU A 30 -1.68 -12.15 -9.52
C LEU A 30 -0.41 -12.71 -8.89
N LEU A 31 0.56 -13.14 -9.71
CA LEU A 31 1.84 -13.63 -9.20
C LEU A 31 2.62 -12.53 -8.46
N ARG A 32 2.57 -11.28 -8.95
CA ARG A 32 3.20 -10.15 -8.26
C ARG A 32 2.54 -9.87 -6.92
N GLU A 33 1.21 -9.78 -6.88
CA GLU A 33 0.44 -9.57 -5.65
C GLU A 33 0.73 -10.67 -4.61
N ALA A 34 0.75 -11.93 -5.03
CA ALA A 34 1.06 -13.06 -4.16
C ALA A 34 2.50 -12.98 -3.60
N ILE A 35 3.48 -12.66 -4.46
CA ILE A 35 4.88 -12.49 -4.03
C ILE A 35 5.00 -11.31 -3.07
N GLU A 36 4.38 -10.18 -3.36
CA GLU A 36 4.37 -8.99 -2.50
C GLU A 36 3.74 -9.33 -1.14
N THR A 37 2.63 -10.06 -1.12
CA THR A 37 1.97 -10.50 0.12
C THR A 37 2.89 -11.40 0.96
N ILE A 38 3.60 -12.33 0.33
CA ILE A 38 4.53 -13.24 1.03
C ILE A 38 5.76 -12.48 1.54
N VAL A 39 6.36 -11.61 0.72
CA VAL A 39 7.56 -10.84 1.08
C VAL A 39 7.24 -9.81 2.16
N ASN A 40 6.07 -9.20 2.10
CA ASN A 40 5.62 -8.24 3.11
C ASN A 40 5.03 -8.92 4.37
N GLY A 41 4.69 -10.22 4.27
CA GLY A 41 4.06 -11.03 5.32
C GLY A 41 2.55 -10.75 5.45
N GLU A 42 1.76 -11.75 5.90
CA GLU A 42 0.31 -11.60 6.22
C GLU A 42 0.00 -10.49 7.23
N GLY A 43 1.01 -9.94 7.87
CA GLY A 43 0.94 -8.71 8.63
C GLY A 43 1.81 -7.65 7.98
N GLY A 44 1.23 -6.92 7.03
CA GLY A 44 1.40 -5.47 7.01
C GLY A 44 0.86 -4.84 8.30
N SER A 45 1.25 -5.34 9.48
CA SER A 45 1.41 -4.46 10.61
C SER A 45 2.42 -3.46 10.12
N LEU A 46 1.95 -2.23 9.93
CA LEU A 46 2.76 -1.05 9.69
C LEU A 46 3.96 -1.14 10.64
N LYS A 47 5.07 -1.71 10.18
CA LYS A 47 6.31 -1.86 10.96
C LYS A 47 6.93 -0.48 10.97
N GLY A 48 6.34 0.37 11.79
CA GLY A 48 6.66 1.76 11.91
C GLY A 48 5.97 2.28 13.15
N SER A 49 6.72 2.97 14.01
CA SER A 49 6.09 3.78 15.04
C SER A 49 5.12 4.78 14.37
N CYS A 50 4.19 5.37 15.14
CA CYS A 50 3.34 6.44 14.61
C CYS A 50 4.15 7.57 13.93
N MET A 51 5.42 7.75 14.33
CA MET A 51 6.36 8.68 13.70
C MET A 51 6.76 8.26 12.28
N GLU A 52 7.08 6.99 12.04
CA GLU A 52 7.47 6.52 10.71
C GLU A 52 6.32 6.65 9.70
N LEU A 53 5.08 6.49 10.18
CA LEU A 53 3.87 6.66 9.37
C LEU A 53 3.52 8.11 9.05
N ALA A 54 3.99 9.06 9.87
CA ALA A 54 3.69 10.48 9.74
C ALA A 54 4.86 11.29 9.18
N LYS A 55 5.93 10.63 8.73
CA LYS A 55 7.19 11.26 8.34
C LYS A 55 7.04 12.20 7.15
N ASP A 56 6.11 11.90 6.25
CA ASP A 56 5.76 12.68 5.07
C ASP A 56 4.71 13.77 5.35
N LEU A 57 4.05 13.74 6.52
CA LEU A 57 3.06 14.73 6.93
C LEU A 57 3.70 16.02 7.45
N ALA A 58 4.93 15.97 7.93
CA ALA A 58 5.65 17.15 8.40
C ALA A 58 5.90 18.12 7.23
N GLY A 59 5.18 19.26 7.23
CA GLY A 59 5.30 20.28 6.19
C GLY A 59 4.54 19.98 4.90
N SER A 60 3.71 18.93 4.85
CA SER A 60 2.84 18.65 3.68
C SER A 60 1.65 19.61 3.56
N VAL A 61 1.36 20.36 4.63
CA VAL A 61 0.24 21.30 4.69
C VAL A 61 0.75 22.74 4.74
N ASN A 62 0.18 23.59 3.89
CA ASN A 62 0.33 25.03 3.99
C ASN A 62 -0.80 25.57 4.86
N GLY A 63 -0.46 26.24 5.96
CA GLY A 63 -1.44 26.78 6.89
C GLY A 63 -0.97 28.07 7.55
N PRO A 64 -1.88 28.76 8.27
CA PRO A 64 -1.51 29.91 9.08
C PRO A 64 -0.40 29.56 10.06
N VAL A 65 0.49 30.51 10.30
CA VAL A 65 1.54 30.36 11.33
C VAL A 65 0.85 30.12 12.67
N ASP A 66 1.32 29.15 13.44
CA ASP A 66 0.88 28.88 14.82
C ASP A 66 -0.63 28.61 15.01
N LEU A 67 -1.04 27.38 14.65
CA LEU A 67 -2.33 26.82 15.05
C LEU A 67 -2.29 26.11 16.42
N SER A 68 -1.10 25.75 16.89
CA SER A 68 -0.93 24.94 18.11
C SER A 68 -1.12 25.75 19.40
N TYR A 69 -0.80 27.05 19.40
CA TYR A 69 -0.82 27.88 20.61
C TYR A 69 -1.96 28.91 20.59
N ASN A 70 -2.27 29.47 19.41
CA ASN A 70 -3.29 30.52 19.28
C ASN A 70 -4.69 29.96 18.96
N LYS A 71 -5.51 29.75 20.01
CA LYS A 71 -6.88 29.23 19.91
C LYS A 71 -7.79 29.99 18.94
N THR A 72 -7.59 31.30 18.79
CA THR A 72 -8.41 32.13 17.89
C THR A 72 -8.19 31.74 16.41
N ARG A 73 -6.96 31.34 16.05
CA ARG A 73 -6.63 30.90 14.69
C ARG A 73 -7.21 29.52 14.33
N MET A 74 -7.59 28.74 15.34
CA MET A 74 -8.20 27.42 15.16
C MET A 74 -9.70 27.48 14.88
N ALA A 75 -10.37 28.61 15.16
CA ALA A 75 -11.82 28.77 14.99
C ALA A 75 -12.30 28.66 13.54
N GLU A 76 -11.41 28.92 12.58
CA GLU A 76 -11.68 28.85 11.14
C GLU A 76 -11.06 27.61 10.47
N TYR A 77 -10.40 26.74 11.24
CA TYR A 77 -9.73 25.56 10.70
C TYR A 77 -10.75 24.51 10.23
N GLY A 78 -10.75 24.20 8.93
CA GLY A 78 -11.61 23.16 8.34
C GLY A 78 -13.04 23.57 7.99
N LYS A 79 -13.36 24.87 8.02
CA LYS A 79 -14.56 25.45 7.38
C LYS A 79 -14.26 25.83 5.93
#